data_AF-A0A6I9X341-F1
#
_entry.id   AF-A0A6I9X341-F1
#
_cell.length_a   1.000
_cell.length_b   1.000
_cell.length_c   1.000
_cell.angle_alpha   90.00
_cell.angle_beta   90.00
_cell.angle_gamma   90.00
#
_symmetry.space_group_name_H-M   'P 1'
#
loop_
_entity.id
_entity.type
_entity.pdbx_description
1 polymer ?
#
loop_
_entity_poly.entity_id
_entity_poly.type
_entity_poly.pdbx_seq_one_letter_code
_entity_poly.pdbx_strand_id
1 'polypeptide(L)'
;MSTVNGLVPAQNQPGIELRRKDEERGEESELLQEEAPRAAAAAETSSLKPLSSIIFWKCKLWMVLTSVFLVLIFVIALSLILYSVVHIDEDEYWDPELIASGKQHNFSGIVNIKCPNPNVYLSESAYDVFAKNLNKRLKDVYSYSPALGRYFISSEVISFRENNTASYNLQFLVPPESADFMKYRMSKEFVMNILRQNIYDKQNISDLDIPECTDIILDPSSVTIKLT
;
A
#
# COMPACT_ATOMS: atom_id res chain seq x y z
N MET A 1 43.08 -22.57 25.43
CA MET A 1 44.42 -22.56 24.80
C MET A 1 44.29 -23.24 23.46
N SER A 2 44.58 -22.55 22.36
CA SER A 2 44.62 -23.08 20.97
C SER A 2 43.29 -23.62 20.37
N THR A 3 42.99 -23.59 19.06
CA THR A 3 43.33 -22.74 17.88
C THR A 3 42.29 -23.11 16.79
N VAL A 4 41.49 -22.21 16.19
CA VAL A 4 41.78 -21.22 15.12
C VAL A 4 41.69 -21.76 13.67
N ASN A 5 41.05 -20.96 12.79
CA ASN A 5 41.02 -20.94 11.31
C ASN A 5 39.92 -21.66 10.49
N GLY A 6 39.40 -20.91 9.51
CA GLY A 6 38.47 -21.29 8.43
C GLY A 6 37.94 -20.05 7.67
N LEU A 7 38.59 -19.66 6.57
CA LEU A 7 38.23 -18.50 5.70
C LEU A 7 37.18 -18.91 4.63
N VAL A 8 36.11 -18.15 4.31
CA VAL A 8 36.02 -16.94 3.42
C VAL A 8 36.25 -17.27 1.92
N PRO A 9 35.58 -16.64 0.91
CA PRO A 9 34.51 -15.60 0.89
C PRO A 9 33.17 -16.18 0.31
N ALA A 10 32.22 -15.55 -0.44
CA ALA A 10 31.94 -14.19 -0.96
C ALA A 10 30.44 -14.04 -1.36
N GLN A 11 29.84 -12.84 -1.28
CA GLN A 11 28.98 -12.29 -2.34
C GLN A 11 28.86 -10.75 -2.27
N ASN A 12 28.34 -10.10 -3.32
CA ASN A 12 28.47 -8.65 -3.57
C ASN A 12 27.15 -7.87 -3.43
N GLN A 13 27.19 -6.72 -2.76
CA GLN A 13 26.40 -5.54 -3.17
C GLN A 13 27.06 -4.24 -2.62
N PRO A 14 27.46 -3.28 -3.47
CA PRO A 14 28.08 -2.05 -3.01
C PRO A 14 27.04 -0.97 -2.67
N GLY A 15 27.05 -0.49 -1.42
CA GLY A 15 26.43 0.78 -1.06
C GLY A 15 27.27 1.95 -1.58
N ILE A 16 26.63 2.95 -2.19
CA ILE A 16 27.32 4.15 -2.72
C ILE A 16 27.32 5.23 -1.64
N GLU A 17 28.39 5.29 -0.85
CA GLU A 17 28.59 6.37 0.14
C GLU A 17 29.53 7.44 -0.43
N LEU A 18 29.00 8.65 -0.64
CA LEU A 18 29.73 9.76 -1.26
C LEU A 18 30.72 10.40 -0.27
N ARG A 19 31.93 9.82 -0.22
CA ARG A 19 33.03 10.29 0.63
C ARG A 19 33.52 11.68 0.22
N ARG A 20 33.06 12.71 0.92
CA ARG A 20 33.67 14.05 0.93
C ARG A 20 35.15 13.94 1.30
N LYS A 21 36.00 14.72 0.64
CA LYS A 21 37.40 14.92 1.04
C LYS A 21 37.76 16.39 0.90
N ASP A 22 37.93 17.03 2.05
CA ASP A 22 38.41 18.40 2.19
C ASP A 22 39.97 18.39 2.31
N GLU A 23 40.55 19.54 2.67
CA GLU A 23 42.01 19.77 2.91
C GLU A 23 42.96 19.74 1.68
N GLU A 24 43.86 20.71 1.48
CA GLU A 24 43.98 22.07 2.04
C GLU A 24 45.05 22.90 1.26
N ARG A 25 45.12 24.22 1.57
CA ARG A 25 46.34 25.07 1.60
C ARG A 25 46.93 25.57 0.27
N GLY A 26 47.08 26.90 0.19
CA GLY A 26 47.70 27.61 -0.94
C GLY A 26 47.42 29.12 -0.95
N GLU A 27 47.63 29.81 0.16
CA GLU A 27 47.59 31.27 0.22
C GLU A 27 48.86 31.87 -0.39
N GLU A 28 48.74 32.87 -1.26
CA GLU A 28 49.33 34.20 -1.05
C GLU A 28 48.58 35.23 -1.93
N SER A 29 48.64 36.50 -1.58
CA SER A 29 48.07 37.63 -2.33
C SER A 29 48.97 38.85 -2.12
N GLU A 30 48.79 39.88 -2.95
CA GLU A 30 49.74 41.00 -3.16
C GLU A 30 51.00 40.59 -3.96
N LEU A 31 51.70 41.48 -4.68
CA LEU A 31 51.60 42.94 -4.80
C LEU A 31 51.98 43.40 -6.23
N LEU A 32 51.71 44.69 -6.50
CA LEU A 32 52.20 45.53 -7.60
C LEU A 32 51.69 45.32 -9.03
N GLN A 33 50.98 46.35 -9.48
CA GLN A 33 50.80 46.77 -10.86
C GLN A 33 52.07 47.48 -11.37
N GLU A 34 52.66 47.00 -12.47
CA GLU A 34 53.65 47.76 -13.26
C GLU A 34 53.32 47.67 -14.77
N GLU A 35 53.91 48.56 -15.57
CA GLU A 35 53.37 48.98 -16.87
C GLU A 35 53.89 48.19 -18.10
N ALA A 36 53.33 48.55 -19.25
CA ALA A 36 53.70 48.08 -20.60
C ALA A 36 55.12 48.61 -21.00
N PRO A 37 55.81 48.15 -22.10
CA PRO A 37 55.16 47.90 -23.39
C PRO A 37 55.75 46.84 -24.37
N ARG A 38 54.91 46.55 -25.39
CA ARG A 38 55.22 46.23 -26.81
C ARG A 38 56.58 45.57 -27.11
N ALA A 39 56.64 44.27 -27.46
CA ALA A 39 56.11 43.64 -28.68
C ALA A 39 56.69 44.16 -30.01
N ALA A 40 57.46 43.30 -30.70
CA ALA A 40 57.48 43.20 -32.18
C ALA A 40 58.22 41.92 -32.64
N ALA A 41 57.47 40.92 -33.12
CA ALA A 41 57.99 39.86 -34.00
C ALA A 41 56.84 39.39 -34.91
N ALA A 42 56.88 39.75 -36.18
CA ALA A 42 55.95 39.23 -37.19
C ALA A 42 56.30 37.74 -37.43
N ALA A 43 55.39 36.80 -37.15
CA ALA A 43 54.25 36.40 -37.97
C ALA A 43 54.63 35.41 -39.07
N GLU A 44 53.96 34.26 -39.05
CA GLU A 44 53.49 33.49 -40.21
C GLU A 44 52.33 32.59 -39.73
N THR A 45 51.54 32.05 -40.66
CA THR A 45 50.18 31.55 -40.37
C THR A 45 50.10 30.08 -39.93
N SER A 46 49.13 29.73 -39.06
CA SER A 46 48.40 28.43 -39.12
C SER A 46 47.25 28.34 -38.10
N SER A 47 46.01 28.16 -38.60
CA SER A 47 44.76 28.01 -37.81
C SER A 47 44.40 29.23 -36.91
N LEU A 48 43.19 29.45 -36.40
CA LEU A 48 42.01 28.59 -36.18
C LEU A 48 40.70 29.24 -36.68
N LYS A 49 39.83 28.42 -37.28
CA LYS A 49 38.36 28.60 -37.26
C LYS A 49 37.75 27.26 -36.78
N PRO A 50 36.55 27.24 -36.15
CA PRO A 50 35.89 28.31 -35.41
C PRO A 50 35.30 27.80 -34.06
N LEU A 51 35.81 28.26 -32.92
CA LEU A 51 35.35 27.76 -31.60
C LEU A 51 33.84 27.99 -31.32
N SER A 52 33.23 28.96 -32.00
CA SER A 52 31.80 29.27 -31.91
C SER A 52 30.86 28.19 -32.46
N SER A 53 31.30 27.33 -33.39
CA SER A 53 30.43 26.32 -34.00
C SER A 53 29.97 25.24 -33.01
N ILE A 54 30.90 24.79 -32.15
CA ILE A 54 30.67 23.74 -31.15
C ILE A 54 29.63 24.20 -30.12
N ILE A 55 29.68 25.46 -29.70
CA ILE A 55 28.77 26.04 -28.71
C ILE A 55 27.38 26.23 -29.34
N PHE A 56 27.31 26.78 -30.56
CA PHE A 56 26.04 27.03 -31.24
C PHE A 56 25.29 25.73 -31.58
N TRP A 57 26.01 24.67 -31.98
CA TRP A 57 25.43 23.35 -32.21
C TRP A 57 24.93 22.73 -30.89
N LYS A 58 25.69 22.83 -29.80
CA LYS A 58 25.25 22.36 -28.47
C LYS A 58 23.96 23.05 -28.01
N CYS A 59 23.87 24.37 -28.04
CA CYS A 59 22.64 25.07 -27.62
C CYS A 59 21.43 24.70 -28.49
N LYS A 60 21.61 24.54 -29.81
CA LYS A 60 20.53 24.10 -30.70
C LYS A 60 20.11 22.64 -30.44
N LEU A 61 21.06 21.75 -30.13
CA LEU A 61 20.78 20.36 -29.75
C LEU A 61 20.03 20.27 -28.40
N TRP A 62 20.47 21.02 -27.39
CA TRP A 62 19.79 21.09 -26.09
C TRP A 62 18.35 21.59 -26.23
N MET A 63 18.11 22.63 -27.03
CA MET A 63 16.78 23.18 -27.29
C MET A 63 15.86 22.19 -28.04
N VAL A 64 16.39 21.39 -28.97
CA VAL A 64 15.63 20.31 -29.62
C VAL A 64 15.33 19.20 -28.62
N LEU A 65 16.30 18.82 -27.79
CA LEU A 65 16.13 17.75 -26.79
C LEU A 65 15.10 18.13 -25.72
N THR A 66 15.14 19.34 -25.17
CA THR A 66 14.12 19.82 -24.21
C THR A 66 12.75 19.96 -24.86
N SER A 67 12.66 20.40 -26.11
CA SER A 67 11.40 20.44 -26.87
C SER A 67 10.77 19.04 -26.99
N VAL A 68 11.56 18.02 -27.34
CA VAL A 68 11.08 16.62 -27.40
C VAL A 68 10.60 16.14 -26.03
N PHE A 69 11.34 16.41 -24.94
CA PHE A 69 10.87 16.06 -23.59
C PHE A 69 9.57 16.79 -23.19
N LEU A 70 9.43 18.07 -23.54
CA LEU A 70 8.20 18.84 -23.27
C LEU A 70 7.00 18.29 -24.04
N VAL A 71 7.17 17.90 -25.32
CA VAL A 71 6.10 17.26 -26.11
C VAL A 71 5.74 15.89 -25.51
N LEU A 72 6.71 15.08 -25.09
CA LEU A 72 6.44 13.79 -24.43
C LEU A 72 5.68 13.97 -23.11
N ILE A 73 6.10 14.92 -22.26
CA ILE A 73 5.41 15.24 -21.01
C ILE A 73 3.98 15.74 -21.28
N PHE A 74 3.78 16.58 -22.30
CA PHE A 74 2.47 17.08 -22.69
C PHE A 74 1.54 15.97 -23.20
N VAL A 75 2.05 15.06 -24.04
CA VAL A 75 1.28 13.89 -24.51
C VAL A 75 0.92 12.98 -23.33
N ILE A 76 1.86 12.67 -22.43
CA ILE A 76 1.59 11.86 -21.23
C ILE A 76 0.53 12.54 -20.34
N ALA A 77 0.65 13.85 -20.10
CA ALA A 77 -0.31 14.60 -19.30
C ALA A 77 -1.72 14.59 -19.93
N LEU A 78 -1.84 14.81 -21.25
CA LEU A 78 -3.12 14.70 -21.95
C LEU A 78 -3.69 13.27 -21.88
N SER A 79 -2.88 12.24 -22.08
CA SER A 79 -3.32 10.84 -21.96
C SER A 79 -3.84 10.52 -20.56
N LEU A 80 -3.15 10.98 -19.50
CA LEU A 80 -3.58 10.78 -18.12
C LEU A 80 -4.86 11.56 -17.80
N ILE A 81 -5.00 12.79 -18.28
CA ILE A 81 -6.23 13.60 -18.11
C ILE A 81 -7.42 12.94 -18.81
N LEU A 82 -7.25 12.49 -20.06
CA LEU A 82 -8.31 11.80 -20.80
C LEU A 82 -8.70 10.47 -20.14
N TYR A 83 -7.73 9.67 -19.71
CA TYR A 83 -7.99 8.42 -18.98
C TYR A 83 -8.79 8.67 -17.70
N SER A 84 -8.37 9.67 -16.90
CA SER A 84 -8.99 10.02 -15.61
C SER A 84 -10.42 10.56 -15.72
N VAL A 85 -10.83 11.02 -16.91
CA VAL A 85 -12.14 11.64 -17.17
C VAL A 85 -13.11 10.66 -17.87
N VAL A 86 -12.60 9.65 -18.57
CA VAL A 86 -13.40 8.83 -19.51
C VAL A 86 -13.61 7.38 -19.04
N HIS A 87 -12.84 6.89 -18.06
CA HIS A 87 -12.95 5.49 -17.60
C HIS A 87 -13.31 5.38 -16.12
N ILE A 88 -14.62 5.23 -15.87
CA ILE A 88 -15.17 4.52 -14.71
C ILE A 88 -15.42 3.08 -15.21
N ASP A 89 -14.95 2.06 -14.50
CA ASP A 89 -15.24 0.67 -14.89
C ASP A 89 -16.70 0.31 -14.59
N GLU A 90 -17.33 -0.53 -15.44
CA GLU A 90 -18.75 -0.85 -15.34
C GLU A 90 -19.10 -1.59 -14.03
N ASP A 91 -18.13 -2.23 -13.39
CA ASP A 91 -18.30 -2.96 -12.13
C ASP A 91 -17.82 -2.19 -10.88
N GLU A 92 -17.06 -1.11 -11.07
CA GLU A 92 -16.74 -0.12 -10.04
C GLU A 92 -17.88 0.89 -9.86
N TYR A 93 -18.60 1.25 -10.94
CA TYR A 93 -19.82 2.04 -10.85
C TYR A 93 -20.89 1.39 -9.95
N TRP A 94 -21.69 2.22 -9.29
CA TRP A 94 -22.89 1.80 -8.55
C TRP A 94 -23.88 2.94 -8.43
N ASP A 95 -25.16 2.58 -8.40
CA ASP A 95 -26.27 3.51 -8.24
C ASP A 95 -26.74 3.52 -6.77
N PRO A 96 -26.66 4.66 -6.06
CA PRO A 96 -27.13 4.79 -4.68
C PRO A 96 -28.65 4.57 -4.53
N GLU A 97 -29.46 4.91 -5.54
CA GLU A 97 -30.92 4.80 -5.51
C GLU A 97 -31.36 3.34 -5.67
N LEU A 98 -30.66 2.54 -6.49
CA LEU A 98 -30.87 1.09 -6.56
C LEU A 98 -30.50 0.39 -5.25
N ILE A 99 -29.47 0.84 -4.53
CA ILE A 99 -29.16 0.29 -3.20
C ILE A 99 -30.20 0.75 -2.17
N ALA A 100 -30.59 2.02 -2.16
CA ALA A 100 -31.59 2.57 -1.24
C ALA A 100 -33.00 1.97 -1.42
N SER A 101 -33.36 1.56 -2.64
CA SER A 101 -34.58 0.80 -2.96
C SER A 101 -34.42 -0.72 -2.84
N GLY A 102 -33.26 -1.16 -2.36
CA GLY A 102 -32.93 -2.56 -2.14
C GLY A 102 -33.71 -3.25 -1.01
N LYS A 103 -33.43 -4.53 -0.83
CA LYS A 103 -33.98 -5.37 0.24
C LYS A 103 -32.90 -5.69 1.26
N GLN A 104 -33.30 -5.83 2.53
CA GLN A 104 -32.42 -6.33 3.56
C GLN A 104 -32.12 -7.82 3.31
N HIS A 105 -30.84 -8.19 3.39
CA HIS A 105 -30.36 -9.55 3.25
C HIS A 105 -29.45 -9.86 4.46
N ASN A 106 -29.87 -10.84 5.28
CA ASN A 106 -29.28 -11.07 6.59
C ASN A 106 -28.56 -12.42 6.67
N PHE A 107 -27.42 -12.43 7.34
CA PHE A 107 -26.64 -13.63 7.59
C PHE A 107 -26.35 -13.79 9.08
N SER A 108 -26.60 -14.99 9.61
CA SER A 108 -26.08 -15.41 10.91
C SER A 108 -24.88 -16.34 10.70
N GLY A 109 -23.83 -16.14 11.49
CA GLY A 109 -22.60 -16.92 11.42
C GLY A 109 -22.03 -17.29 12.78
N ILE A 110 -21.03 -18.16 12.77
CA ILE A 110 -20.23 -18.53 13.94
C ILE A 110 -18.74 -18.55 13.59
N VAL A 111 -17.89 -18.25 14.57
CA VAL A 111 -16.43 -18.40 14.50
C VAL A 111 -15.89 -18.86 15.85
N ASN A 112 -14.93 -19.78 15.84
CA ASN A 112 -14.25 -20.25 17.03
C ASN A 112 -13.06 -19.35 17.35
N ILE A 113 -12.89 -19.07 18.64
CA ILE A 113 -11.85 -18.22 19.20
C ILE A 113 -10.88 -19.13 19.97
N LYS A 114 -9.59 -18.98 19.70
CA LYS A 114 -8.52 -19.80 20.27
C LYS A 114 -7.59 -18.96 21.12
N CYS A 115 -7.36 -19.45 22.34
CA CYS A 115 -6.30 -19.00 23.23
C CYS A 115 -5.04 -19.88 23.04
N PRO A 116 -3.82 -19.31 23.12
CA PRO A 116 -2.58 -20.09 23.01
C PRO A 116 -2.45 -21.14 24.13
N ASN A 117 -2.97 -20.84 25.32
CA ASN A 117 -3.19 -21.81 26.38
C ASN A 117 -4.64 -22.35 26.29
N PRO A 118 -4.86 -23.63 25.96
CA PRO A 118 -6.19 -24.19 25.79
C PRO A 118 -6.95 -24.46 27.10
N ASN A 119 -6.29 -24.31 28.26
CA ASN A 119 -6.88 -24.56 29.58
C ASN A 119 -7.42 -23.29 30.26
N VAL A 120 -7.49 -22.16 29.53
CA VAL A 120 -7.99 -20.88 30.03
C VAL A 120 -9.50 -20.85 30.02
N TYR A 121 -10.09 -20.56 31.19
CA TYR A 121 -11.47 -20.11 31.32
C TYR A 121 -11.48 -18.58 31.26
N LEU A 122 -12.34 -18.03 30.41
CA LEU A 122 -12.43 -16.58 30.16
C LEU A 122 -13.48 -15.95 31.08
N SER A 123 -13.18 -14.77 31.64
CA SER A 123 -14.14 -14.00 32.42
C SER A 123 -15.25 -13.38 31.57
N GLU A 124 -16.37 -13.00 32.19
CA GLU A 124 -17.44 -12.23 31.54
C GLU A 124 -16.91 -10.91 30.95
N SER A 125 -15.98 -10.25 31.66
CA SER A 125 -15.23 -9.09 31.17
C SER A 125 -14.40 -9.38 29.93
N ALA A 126 -13.70 -10.53 29.87
CA ALA A 126 -12.98 -10.92 28.65
C ALA A 126 -13.95 -11.13 27.48
N TYR A 127 -15.11 -11.75 27.71
CA TYR A 127 -16.14 -11.93 26.68
C TYR A 127 -16.74 -10.63 26.15
N ASP A 128 -16.95 -9.59 26.98
CA ASP A 128 -17.35 -8.25 26.48
C ASP A 128 -16.27 -7.64 25.57
N VAL A 129 -15.01 -7.68 26.01
CA VAL A 129 -13.89 -7.15 25.21
C VAL A 129 -13.72 -7.93 23.91
N PHE A 130 -14.02 -9.23 23.87
CA PHE A 130 -14.12 -9.99 22.62
C PHE A 130 -15.32 -9.59 21.77
N ALA A 131 -16.52 -9.45 22.36
CA ALA A 131 -17.72 -9.06 21.63
C ALA A 131 -17.48 -7.75 20.87
N LYS A 132 -16.92 -6.76 21.59
CA LYS A 132 -16.56 -5.43 21.09
C LYS A 132 -15.52 -5.48 19.97
N ASN A 133 -14.40 -6.20 20.16
CA ASN A 133 -13.31 -6.22 19.18
C ASN A 133 -13.59 -7.14 17.98
N LEU A 134 -14.27 -8.27 18.18
CA LEU A 134 -14.78 -9.09 17.08
C LEU A 134 -15.83 -8.32 16.28
N ASN A 135 -16.75 -7.58 16.92
CA ASN A 135 -17.73 -6.80 16.18
C ASN A 135 -17.07 -5.64 15.40
N LYS A 136 -16.09 -4.94 15.99
CA LYS A 136 -15.27 -3.97 15.26
C LYS A 136 -14.61 -4.62 14.03
N ARG A 137 -13.99 -5.79 14.20
CA ARG A 137 -13.34 -6.52 13.12
C ARG A 137 -14.32 -6.94 12.02
N LEU A 138 -15.49 -7.47 12.37
CA LEU A 138 -16.55 -7.81 11.41
C LEU A 138 -16.98 -6.56 10.62
N LYS A 139 -17.24 -5.45 11.33
CA LYS A 139 -17.58 -4.16 10.71
C LYS A 139 -16.50 -3.72 9.73
N ASP A 140 -15.24 -3.66 10.15
CA ASP A 140 -14.12 -3.22 9.33
C ASP A 140 -13.97 -4.11 8.07
N VAL A 141 -14.06 -5.44 8.23
CA VAL A 141 -13.94 -6.42 7.13
C VAL A 141 -14.98 -6.22 6.05
N TYR A 142 -16.25 -6.06 6.43
CA TYR A 142 -17.32 -5.93 5.43
C TYR A 142 -17.49 -4.50 4.93
N SER A 143 -17.29 -3.48 5.78
CA SER A 143 -17.36 -2.06 5.37
C SER A 143 -16.27 -1.68 4.37
N TYR A 144 -15.04 -2.18 4.55
CA TYR A 144 -13.92 -1.91 3.64
C TYR A 144 -13.72 -2.96 2.54
N SER A 145 -14.68 -3.87 2.35
CA SER A 145 -14.65 -4.84 1.24
C SER A 145 -14.96 -4.13 -0.09
N PRO A 146 -14.10 -4.20 -1.12
CA PRO A 146 -14.41 -3.63 -2.44
C PRO A 146 -15.68 -4.21 -3.09
N ALA A 147 -16.00 -5.46 -2.75
CA ALA A 147 -17.15 -6.19 -3.26
C ALA A 147 -18.42 -5.99 -2.42
N LEU A 148 -18.31 -5.87 -1.09
CA LEU A 148 -19.46 -5.84 -0.17
C LEU A 148 -19.70 -4.51 0.57
N GLY A 149 -18.71 -3.62 0.65
CA GLY A 149 -18.79 -2.41 1.47
C GLY A 149 -19.94 -1.48 1.12
N ARG A 150 -20.23 -1.33 -0.19
CA ARG A 150 -21.36 -0.53 -0.68
C ARG A 150 -22.75 -1.12 -0.33
N TYR A 151 -22.81 -2.37 0.14
CA TYR A 151 -24.04 -3.07 0.55
C TYR A 151 -24.11 -3.33 2.07
N PHE A 152 -23.04 -3.09 2.84
CA PHE A 152 -23.00 -3.46 4.26
C PHE A 152 -23.70 -2.42 5.14
N ILE A 153 -24.63 -2.87 5.98
CA ILE A 153 -25.33 -2.02 6.97
C ILE A 153 -24.63 -2.12 8.33
N SER A 154 -24.53 -3.34 8.87
CA SER A 154 -24.14 -3.56 10.26
C SER A 154 -23.68 -4.99 10.53
N SER A 155 -22.93 -5.14 11.63
CA SER A 155 -22.57 -6.40 12.25
C SER A 155 -22.85 -6.33 13.75
N GLU A 156 -23.11 -7.50 14.34
CA GLU A 156 -23.37 -7.64 15.77
C GLU A 156 -22.87 -9.00 16.26
N VAL A 157 -22.20 -9.04 17.42
CA VAL A 157 -21.84 -10.31 18.08
C VAL A 157 -22.90 -10.58 19.14
N ILE A 158 -23.64 -11.68 18.96
CA ILE A 158 -24.90 -11.99 19.65
C ILE A 158 -24.65 -12.78 20.95
N SER A 159 -23.68 -13.69 20.95
CA SER A 159 -23.39 -14.56 22.09
C SER A 159 -22.06 -15.30 21.94
N PHE A 160 -21.50 -15.73 23.06
CA PHE A 160 -20.40 -16.67 23.15
C PHE A 160 -20.92 -17.97 23.73
N ARG A 161 -20.49 -19.12 23.16
CA ARG A 161 -20.80 -20.46 23.66
C ARG A 161 -19.62 -20.99 24.46
N GLU A 162 -19.90 -21.93 25.36
CA GLU A 162 -18.96 -22.57 26.31
C GLU A 162 -17.68 -23.14 25.64
N ASN A 163 -17.73 -23.44 24.35
CA ASN A 163 -16.61 -23.92 23.54
C ASN A 163 -15.85 -22.80 22.80
N ASN A 164 -15.85 -21.57 23.34
CA ASN A 164 -15.27 -20.35 22.77
C ASN A 164 -15.74 -20.05 21.33
N THR A 165 -16.99 -20.41 20.98
CA THR A 165 -17.61 -20.08 19.69
C THR A 165 -18.44 -18.82 19.82
N ALA A 166 -18.00 -17.73 19.18
CA ALA A 166 -18.80 -16.52 19.03
C ALA A 166 -19.84 -16.72 17.92
N SER A 167 -21.09 -16.31 18.18
CA SER A 167 -22.19 -16.26 17.20
C SER A 167 -22.46 -14.80 16.84
N TYR A 168 -22.58 -14.48 15.56
CA TYR A 168 -22.71 -13.11 15.06
C TYR A 168 -23.75 -12.98 13.94
N ASN A 169 -24.27 -11.77 13.76
CA ASN A 169 -25.14 -11.39 12.66
C ASN A 169 -24.45 -10.36 11.75
N LEU A 170 -24.80 -10.38 10.46
CA LEU A 170 -24.43 -9.40 9.44
C LEU A 170 -25.70 -8.98 8.70
N GLN A 171 -25.83 -7.68 8.42
CA GLN A 171 -26.97 -7.12 7.70
C GLN A 171 -26.47 -6.37 6.47
N PHE A 172 -27.03 -6.70 5.31
CA PHE A 172 -26.73 -6.05 4.03
C PHE A 172 -28.00 -5.42 3.43
N LEU A 173 -27.87 -4.28 2.76
CA LEU A 173 -28.89 -3.67 1.93
C LEU A 173 -28.51 -3.90 0.47
N VAL A 174 -29.36 -4.64 -0.24
CA VAL A 174 -28.98 -5.30 -1.49
C VAL A 174 -29.95 -4.89 -2.59
N PRO A 175 -29.47 -4.38 -3.74
CA PRO A 175 -30.33 -3.78 -4.77
C PRO A 175 -31.33 -4.78 -5.38
N PRO A 176 -32.35 -4.32 -6.13
CA PRO A 176 -33.28 -5.20 -6.86
C PRO A 176 -32.55 -6.21 -7.76
N GLU A 177 -32.48 -7.46 -7.29
CA GLU A 177 -31.48 -8.45 -7.71
C GLU A 177 -31.81 -9.26 -8.97
N SER A 178 -30.74 -9.68 -9.67
CA SER A 178 -30.75 -10.79 -10.61
C SER A 178 -30.13 -12.04 -9.98
N ALA A 179 -30.55 -13.25 -10.39
CA ALA A 179 -30.12 -14.49 -9.75
C ALA A 179 -28.59 -14.73 -9.77
N ASP A 180 -27.86 -14.10 -10.71
CA ASP A 180 -26.41 -14.19 -10.80
C ASP A 180 -25.68 -13.32 -9.77
N PHE A 181 -26.25 -12.18 -9.33
CA PHE A 181 -25.66 -11.38 -8.25
C PHE A 181 -25.75 -12.14 -6.91
N MET A 182 -26.92 -12.69 -6.57
CA MET A 182 -27.10 -13.59 -5.41
C MET A 182 -26.09 -14.75 -5.41
N LYS A 183 -25.77 -15.26 -6.60
CA LYS A 183 -24.88 -16.42 -6.77
C LYS A 183 -23.40 -16.06 -6.65
N TYR A 184 -22.96 -14.97 -7.28
CA TYR A 184 -21.54 -14.65 -7.42
C TYR A 184 -21.03 -13.50 -6.53
N ARG A 185 -21.90 -12.58 -6.07
CA ARG A 185 -21.53 -11.44 -5.19
C ARG A 185 -22.18 -11.49 -3.80
N MET A 186 -23.38 -12.06 -3.64
CA MET A 186 -24.09 -12.12 -2.34
C MET A 186 -24.36 -13.56 -1.84
N SER A 187 -23.59 -14.54 -2.30
CA SER A 187 -23.73 -15.92 -1.80
C SER A 187 -23.11 -16.08 -0.42
N LYS A 188 -23.71 -16.94 0.40
CA LYS A 188 -23.18 -17.38 1.70
C LYS A 188 -21.67 -17.68 1.62
N GLU A 189 -21.26 -18.40 0.58
CA GLU A 189 -19.89 -18.84 0.36
C GLU A 189 -18.95 -17.65 0.10
N PHE A 190 -19.40 -16.65 -0.66
CA PHE A 190 -18.65 -15.43 -0.91
C PHE A 190 -18.46 -14.60 0.37
N VAL A 191 -19.55 -14.33 1.10
CA VAL A 191 -19.53 -13.58 2.37
C VAL A 191 -18.67 -14.30 3.41
N MET A 192 -18.79 -15.63 3.53
CA MET A 192 -17.95 -16.46 4.42
C MET A 192 -16.48 -16.40 4.05
N ASN A 193 -16.14 -16.47 2.76
CA ASN A 193 -14.75 -16.50 2.32
C ASN A 193 -14.05 -15.13 2.49
N ILE A 194 -14.76 -14.01 2.42
CA ILE A 194 -14.21 -12.68 2.74
C ILE A 194 -13.70 -12.61 4.20
N LEU A 195 -14.50 -13.08 5.17
CA LEU A 195 -14.06 -13.13 6.56
C LEU A 195 -12.93 -14.14 6.77
N ARG A 196 -12.98 -15.31 6.11
CA ARG A 196 -11.89 -16.29 6.17
C ARG A 196 -10.56 -15.73 5.66
N GLN A 197 -10.58 -15.03 4.53
CA GLN A 197 -9.39 -14.40 3.96
C GLN A 197 -8.78 -13.39 4.94
N ASN A 198 -9.60 -12.49 5.49
CA ASN A 198 -9.14 -11.55 6.50
C ASN A 198 -8.56 -12.24 7.76
N ILE A 199 -9.12 -13.39 8.16
CA ILE A 199 -8.58 -14.17 9.28
C ILE A 199 -7.24 -14.80 8.92
N TYR A 200 -7.06 -15.37 7.73
CA TYR A 200 -5.75 -15.86 7.28
C TYR A 200 -4.69 -14.74 7.26
N ASP A 201 -5.05 -13.56 6.73
CA ASP A 201 -4.16 -12.40 6.61
C ASP A 201 -3.78 -11.78 7.97
N LYS A 202 -4.66 -11.88 8.97
CA LYS A 202 -4.50 -11.27 10.31
C LYS A 202 -5.07 -12.17 11.40
N GLN A 203 -4.44 -13.32 11.67
CA GLN A 203 -5.02 -14.34 12.57
C GLN A 203 -5.33 -13.81 13.98
N ASN A 204 -4.44 -12.99 14.53
CA ASN A 204 -4.62 -12.38 15.86
C ASN A 204 -5.62 -11.22 15.82
N ILE A 205 -6.33 -11.02 16.92
CA ILE A 205 -6.92 -9.74 17.31
C ILE A 205 -5.91 -9.07 18.25
N SER A 206 -5.13 -8.11 17.73
CA SER A 206 -4.11 -7.38 18.50
C SER A 206 -4.72 -6.43 19.54
N ASP A 207 -3.87 -5.97 20.46
CA ASP A 207 -4.14 -4.87 21.40
C ASP A 207 -5.32 -5.14 22.36
N LEU A 208 -5.49 -6.40 22.76
CA LEU A 208 -6.46 -6.85 23.76
C LEU A 208 -5.84 -6.87 25.17
N ASP A 209 -6.28 -5.96 26.03
CA ASP A 209 -5.92 -5.94 27.46
C ASP A 209 -6.73 -6.99 28.23
N ILE A 210 -6.36 -8.26 28.09
CA ILE A 210 -7.05 -9.42 28.68
C ILE A 210 -6.01 -10.34 29.33
N PRO A 211 -5.83 -10.28 30.67
CA PRO A 211 -4.74 -10.97 31.35
C PRO A 211 -4.85 -12.50 31.33
N GLU A 212 -6.04 -13.06 31.11
CA GLU A 212 -6.23 -14.49 30.96
C GLU A 212 -5.66 -15.03 29.65
N CYS A 213 -5.59 -14.21 28.59
CA CYS A 213 -5.23 -14.67 27.25
C CYS A 213 -4.84 -13.51 26.30
N THR A 214 -3.53 -13.37 26.05
CA THR A 214 -2.91 -12.19 25.40
C THR A 214 -3.03 -12.16 23.88
N ASP A 215 -2.96 -13.31 23.21
CA ASP A 215 -2.77 -13.42 21.76
C ASP A 215 -3.88 -14.25 21.12
N ILE A 216 -5.00 -13.60 20.81
CA ILE A 216 -6.24 -14.32 20.51
C ILE A 216 -6.47 -14.48 19.01
N ILE A 217 -6.63 -15.75 18.63
CA ILE A 217 -6.62 -16.23 17.26
C ILE A 217 -8.03 -16.62 16.85
N LEU A 218 -8.52 -16.07 15.74
CA LEU A 218 -9.73 -16.58 15.09
C LEU A 218 -9.38 -17.79 14.23
N ASP A 219 -10.19 -18.85 14.29
CA ASP A 219 -9.99 -20.03 13.44
C ASP A 219 -10.75 -19.84 12.10
N PRO A 220 -10.05 -19.68 10.95
CA PRO A 220 -10.70 -19.46 9.66
C PRO A 220 -11.47 -20.69 9.17
N SER A 221 -11.02 -21.90 9.51
CA SER A 221 -11.72 -23.13 9.13
C SER A 221 -13.09 -23.23 9.82
N SER A 222 -13.17 -22.77 11.08
CA SER A 222 -14.40 -22.79 11.89
C SER A 222 -15.49 -21.84 11.42
N VAL A 223 -15.14 -20.80 10.63
CA VAL A 223 -16.11 -19.81 10.15
C VAL A 223 -17.20 -20.51 9.35
N THR A 224 -18.46 -20.36 9.76
CA THR A 224 -19.61 -20.77 8.94
C THR A 224 -20.69 -19.70 8.96
N ILE A 225 -21.41 -19.58 7.85
CA ILE A 225 -22.51 -18.63 7.66
C ILE A 225 -23.78 -19.38 7.20
N LYS A 226 -24.95 -18.81 7.51
CA LYS A 226 -26.28 -19.22 7.05
C LYS A 226 -27.09 -17.96 6.70
N LEU A 227 -27.97 -18.07 5.70
CA LEU A 227 -29.03 -17.09 5.45
C LEU A 227 -30.03 -17.10 6.62
N THR A 228 -30.66 -15.95 6.90
CA THR A 228 -31.61 -15.75 8.02
C THR A 228 -32.88 -15.04 7.56
#